data_AF-A0AB39KQ97-F1
#
_entry.id   AF-A0AB39KQ97-F1
#
_cell.length_a   1.000
_cell.length_b   1.000
_cell.length_c   1.000
_cell.angle_alpha   90.00
_cell.angle_beta   90.00
_cell.angle_gamma   90.00
#
_symmetry.space_group_name_H-M   'P 1'
#
loop_
_entity.id
_entity.type
_entity.pdbx_description
1 polymer ?
#
loop_
_entity_poly.entity_id
_entity_poly.type
_entity_poly.pdbx_seq_one_letter_code
_entity_poly.pdbx_strand_id
1 'polypeptide(L)'
;MTDNTGLIGGQAGQLTLLPGLLGGVGLNTNHLGLNILPGLAGGVNANTNNAILGVDVLPGLDLGGGIDIDILPDVGGGVTIDIGGGGGGTGGGGTGGGGTGGGGTGGGGTGGGGTGGGTGGGTGGGGSGTGDNGSGDVDGNGNNGVENPGGSGSGGTGWLPGSNTQLDLEVAYQNITRVDAGSAKGAGDVAALTQIWNRVDAGTLTTTEAVRLIADFAIDTSAVAITSYQFFTGKTPSVAGLDFLVNAVDTLNPTDLTDPYYQGFNLENRYINFAANLGLFGEAAVSFKNEYGGLNFEGAVRKAYATIIGNSEAAAAGINVEAAINDIVSRKAYFDTLASSRIAASDTDLAAKAGLVGYVLAEAIKADVGIYANALENFYFDLADSEAQFNVSLVAAYSNDTAWMA
;
A
#
# COMPACT_ATOMS: atom_id res chain seq x y z
N MET A 1 -7.66 47.83 10.65
CA MET A 1 -6.32 47.32 10.31
C MET A 1 -5.70 46.83 11.59
N THR A 2 -5.94 45.58 11.92
CA THR A 2 -5.31 44.86 13.02
C THR A 2 -5.22 43.42 12.55
N ASP A 3 -3.98 42.96 12.42
CA ASP A 3 -3.58 41.62 12.02
C ASP A 3 -4.23 40.56 12.91
N ASN A 4 -4.69 39.49 12.27
CA ASN A 4 -5.08 38.26 12.93
C ASN A 4 -4.36 37.10 12.24
N THR A 5 -3.08 36.94 12.56
CA THR A 5 -2.29 35.74 12.24
C THR A 5 -2.65 34.65 13.24
N GLY A 6 -3.77 33.96 12.98
CA GLY A 6 -4.14 32.74 13.66
C GLY A 6 -3.52 31.54 12.94
N LEU A 7 -2.59 30.86 13.61
CA LEU A 7 -2.14 29.51 13.25
C LEU A 7 -3.35 28.60 13.06
N ILE A 8 -3.59 28.16 11.82
CA ILE A 8 -4.50 27.03 11.54
C ILE A 8 -3.66 25.76 11.68
N GLY A 9 -3.50 25.30 12.93
CA GLY A 9 -3.17 23.92 13.19
C GLY A 9 -4.43 23.09 12.93
N GLY A 10 -4.60 22.62 11.71
CA GLY A 10 -5.66 21.68 11.37
C GLY A 10 -5.42 20.39 12.15
N GLN A 11 -6.14 20.22 13.27
CA GLN A 11 -6.28 18.90 13.85
C GLN A 11 -6.99 18.03 12.81
N ALA A 12 -6.30 17.01 12.32
CA ALA A 12 -6.93 15.94 11.56
C ALA A 12 -8.14 15.47 12.37
N GLY A 13 -9.34 15.63 11.79
CA GLY A 13 -10.58 15.30 12.46
C GLY A 13 -10.51 13.86 12.97
N GLN A 14 -10.76 13.67 14.26
CA GLN A 14 -10.73 12.37 14.90
C GLN A 14 -11.67 11.43 14.13
N LEU A 15 -11.13 10.38 13.53
CA LEU A 15 -11.89 9.38 12.79
C LEU A 15 -12.86 8.71 13.77
N THR A 16 -14.14 9.06 13.68
CA THR A 16 -15.16 8.48 14.58
C THR A 16 -15.44 7.07 14.10
N LEU A 17 -14.98 6.08 14.86
CA LEU A 17 -15.18 4.67 14.56
C LEU A 17 -16.68 4.36 14.49
N LEU A 18 -17.13 3.80 13.37
CA LEU A 18 -18.49 3.28 13.21
C LEU A 18 -18.58 1.91 13.93
N PRO A 19 -19.39 1.77 15.00
CA PRO A 19 -19.58 0.48 15.65
C PRO A 19 -20.38 -0.45 14.73
N GLY A 20 -19.88 -1.66 14.45
CA GLY A 20 -20.68 -2.73 13.85
C GLY A 20 -20.24 -3.27 12.47
N LEU A 21 -19.05 -2.94 11.98
CA LEU A 21 -18.55 -3.41 10.68
C LEU A 21 -17.82 -4.78 10.74
N LEU A 22 -18.14 -5.62 11.73
CA LEU A 22 -17.74 -7.03 11.74
C LEU A 22 -18.91 -7.85 11.20
N GLY A 23 -18.86 -8.16 9.89
CA GLY A 23 -19.84 -9.02 9.25
C GLY A 23 -19.82 -10.42 9.87
N GLY A 24 -21.00 -10.94 10.23
CA GLY A 24 -21.17 -12.35 10.59
C GLY A 24 -20.71 -13.25 9.45
N VAL A 25 -19.70 -14.07 9.73
CA VAL A 25 -19.23 -15.11 8.82
C VAL A 25 -20.30 -16.20 8.76
N GLY A 26 -20.96 -16.33 7.60
CA GLY A 26 -21.64 -17.55 7.24
C GLY A 26 -20.58 -18.63 6.99
N LEU A 27 -20.41 -19.55 7.94
CA LEU A 27 -19.52 -20.70 7.79
C LEU A 27 -20.07 -21.61 6.68
N ASN A 28 -19.38 -21.66 5.54
CA ASN A 28 -19.50 -22.73 4.57
C ASN A 28 -18.69 -23.93 5.09
N THR A 29 -19.39 -24.93 5.61
CA THR A 29 -18.76 -26.16 6.14
C THR A 29 -18.28 -27.06 5.00
N ASN A 30 -17.01 -26.90 4.61
CA ASN A 30 -16.24 -27.94 3.91
C ASN A 30 -14.86 -28.20 4.55
N HIS A 31 -14.57 -27.60 5.71
CA HIS A 31 -13.39 -27.93 6.52
C HIS A 31 -13.84 -28.17 7.97
N LEU A 32 -13.92 -29.44 8.38
CA LEU A 32 -14.06 -29.82 9.78
C LEU A 32 -12.68 -29.71 10.45
N GLY A 33 -12.35 -28.54 10.98
CA GLY A 33 -11.24 -28.40 11.93
C GLY A 33 -11.68 -29.01 13.27
N LEU A 34 -11.05 -30.11 13.67
CA LEU A 34 -11.35 -30.81 14.92
C LEU A 34 -10.38 -30.32 16.00
N ASN A 35 -10.86 -29.47 16.91
CA ASN A 35 -10.03 -28.92 17.97
C ASN A 35 -10.07 -29.85 19.19
N ILE A 36 -8.97 -30.56 19.45
CA ILE A 36 -8.87 -31.51 20.57
C ILE A 36 -8.34 -30.76 21.80
N LEU A 37 -9.16 -30.63 22.84
CA LEU A 37 -8.71 -30.07 24.12
C LEU A 37 -7.85 -31.08 24.89
N PRO A 38 -6.83 -30.61 25.64
CA PRO A 38 -6.02 -31.49 26.49
C PRO A 38 -6.86 -32.16 27.58
N GLY A 39 -6.84 -33.49 27.66
CA GLY A 39 -7.39 -34.27 28.78
C GLY A 39 -8.38 -35.39 28.43
N LEU A 40 -8.75 -35.59 27.17
CA LEU A 40 -9.66 -36.66 26.78
C LEU A 40 -8.90 -37.86 26.22
N ALA A 41 -8.61 -38.86 27.07
CA ALA A 41 -8.07 -40.15 26.66
C ALA A 41 -9.19 -41.02 26.06
N GLY A 42 -9.47 -40.82 24.77
CA GLY A 42 -10.36 -41.67 23.99
C GLY A 42 -9.95 -41.63 22.52
N GLY A 43 -9.61 -42.79 21.95
CA GLY A 43 -9.21 -42.89 20.55
C GLY A 43 -10.30 -42.40 19.61
N VAL A 44 -9.94 -41.47 18.72
CA VAL A 44 -10.82 -40.97 17.66
C VAL A 44 -10.61 -41.83 16.42
N ASN A 45 -11.67 -42.48 15.93
CA ASN A 45 -11.67 -43.16 14.64
C ASN A 45 -12.50 -42.33 13.66
N ALA A 46 -11.83 -41.64 12.73
CA ALA A 46 -12.46 -40.90 11.65
C ALA A 46 -12.29 -41.67 10.34
N ASN A 47 -13.38 -42.17 9.77
CA ASN A 47 -13.40 -42.78 8.45
C ASN A 47 -13.98 -41.77 7.45
N THR A 48 -13.15 -41.27 6.54
CA THR A 48 -13.60 -40.41 5.44
C THR A 48 -12.89 -40.77 4.15
N ASN A 49 -13.65 -41.30 3.19
CA ASN A 49 -13.20 -41.42 1.80
C ASN A 49 -13.12 -40.00 1.21
N ASN A 50 -11.91 -39.50 0.90
CA ASN A 50 -11.60 -38.24 0.19
C ASN A 50 -11.52 -36.89 0.96
N ALA A 51 -11.26 -36.84 2.28
CA ALA A 51 -10.95 -35.57 2.95
C ALA A 51 -9.43 -35.37 3.17
N ILE A 52 -8.90 -34.19 2.82
CA ILE A 52 -7.54 -33.76 3.22
C ILE A 52 -7.58 -33.39 4.70
N LEU A 53 -6.95 -34.19 5.55
CA LEU A 53 -6.77 -33.91 6.97
C LEU A 53 -5.57 -32.97 7.15
N GLY A 54 -5.84 -31.67 7.35
CA GLY A 54 -4.85 -30.76 7.92
C GLY A 54 -4.87 -30.89 9.44
N VAL A 55 -3.83 -31.48 10.02
CA VAL A 55 -3.62 -31.49 11.47
C VAL A 55 -2.71 -30.31 11.79
N ASP A 56 -3.25 -29.28 12.42
CA ASP A 56 -2.46 -28.16 12.91
C ASP A 56 -2.04 -28.44 14.36
N VAL A 57 -0.73 -28.59 14.58
CA VAL A 57 -0.17 -28.88 15.90
C VAL A 57 0.25 -27.55 16.52
N LEU A 58 -0.49 -27.13 17.55
CA LEU A 58 -0.21 -25.91 18.28
C LEU A 58 1.22 -25.91 18.87
N PRO A 59 1.92 -24.74 18.87
CA PRO A 59 3.24 -24.62 19.48
C PRO A 59 3.21 -25.00 20.96
N GLY A 60 4.05 -25.96 21.37
CA GLY A 60 4.21 -26.39 22.76
C GLY A 60 3.52 -27.73 23.12
N LEU A 61 2.87 -28.41 22.17
CA LEU A 61 2.37 -29.76 22.39
C LEU A 61 3.51 -30.78 22.24
N ASP A 62 4.07 -31.24 23.36
CA ASP A 62 5.01 -32.37 23.39
C ASP A 62 4.23 -33.69 23.28
N LEU A 63 4.14 -34.23 22.07
CA LEU A 63 3.60 -35.56 21.82
C LEU A 63 4.69 -36.59 22.13
N GLY A 64 4.98 -36.79 23.42
CA GLY A 64 6.01 -37.70 23.92
C GLY A 64 5.79 -39.21 23.61
N GLY A 65 4.81 -39.54 22.78
CA GLY A 65 4.64 -40.84 22.14
C GLY A 65 4.50 -40.61 20.63
N GLY A 66 5.31 -41.32 19.83
CA GLY A 66 5.30 -41.18 18.38
C GLY A 66 3.90 -41.26 17.77
N ILE A 67 3.66 -40.45 16.75
CA ILE A 67 2.42 -40.52 15.96
C ILE A 67 2.53 -41.75 15.05
N ASP A 68 1.79 -42.81 15.37
CA ASP A 68 1.59 -43.93 14.44
C ASP A 68 0.44 -43.59 13.48
N ILE A 69 0.77 -43.44 12.20
CA ILE A 69 -0.21 -43.31 11.10
C ILE A 69 -0.32 -44.68 10.45
N ASP A 70 -1.39 -45.42 10.76
CA ASP A 70 -1.67 -46.71 10.12
C ASP A 70 -2.38 -46.47 8.78
N ILE A 71 -1.65 -46.68 7.68
CA ILE A 71 -2.17 -46.52 6.32
C ILE A 71 -2.67 -47.88 5.83
N LEU A 72 -3.99 -48.05 5.77
CA LEU A 72 -4.63 -49.22 5.18
C LEU A 72 -4.25 -49.34 3.69
N PRO A 73 -3.65 -50.46 3.24
CA PRO A 73 -3.21 -50.61 1.86
C PRO A 73 -4.39 -51.01 0.95
N ASP A 74 -5.31 -50.10 0.66
CA ASP A 74 -6.34 -50.38 -0.37
C ASP A 74 -6.93 -49.16 -1.09
N VAL A 75 -6.09 -48.20 -1.49
CA VAL A 75 -6.45 -47.26 -2.57
C VAL A 75 -5.20 -46.92 -3.37
N GLY A 76 -5.17 -47.30 -4.65
CA GLY A 76 -4.06 -47.11 -5.59
C GLY A 76 -3.80 -45.67 -6.03
N GLY A 77 -3.83 -44.71 -5.10
CA GLY A 77 -3.40 -43.33 -5.30
C GLY A 77 -2.14 -43.06 -4.48
N GLY A 78 -1.05 -42.62 -5.12
CA GLY A 78 0.19 -42.27 -4.44
C GLY A 78 -0.04 -41.18 -3.39
N VAL A 79 0.29 -41.47 -2.13
CA VAL A 79 0.30 -40.48 -1.04
C VAL A 79 1.62 -39.72 -1.13
N THR A 80 1.54 -38.40 -1.27
CA THR A 80 2.72 -37.51 -1.17
C THR A 80 2.74 -36.95 0.24
N ILE A 81 3.74 -37.31 1.04
CA ILE A 81 3.97 -36.74 2.37
C ILE A 81 5.06 -35.68 2.21
N ASP A 82 4.69 -34.41 2.28
CA ASP A 82 5.66 -33.31 2.32
C ASP A 82 6.01 -33.02 3.77
N ILE A 83 7.20 -33.46 4.19
CA ILE A 83 7.77 -33.11 5.50
C ILE A 83 8.77 -32.00 5.25
N GLY A 84 8.34 -30.75 5.43
CA GLY A 84 9.22 -29.59 5.32
C GLY A 84 10.40 -29.70 6.28
N GLY A 85 11.57 -30.07 5.76
CA GLY A 85 12.80 -30.19 6.51
C GLY A 85 13.37 -28.81 6.84
N GLY A 86 13.22 -28.37 8.09
CA GLY A 86 13.97 -27.24 8.65
C GLY A 86 15.45 -27.60 8.81
N GLY A 87 16.29 -27.14 7.89
CA GLY A 87 17.74 -27.32 7.96
C GLY A 87 18.41 -26.37 8.96
N GLY A 88 18.66 -26.85 10.18
CA GLY A 88 19.55 -26.21 11.14
C GLY A 88 21.02 -26.53 10.86
N GLY A 89 21.82 -25.52 10.54
CA GLY A 89 23.27 -25.66 10.37
C GLY A 89 24.00 -25.68 11.71
N THR A 90 24.79 -26.71 11.96
CA THR A 90 25.87 -26.71 12.96
C THR A 90 27.20 -27.01 12.26
N GLY A 91 28.23 -26.25 12.63
CA GLY A 91 29.53 -26.23 11.94
C GLY A 91 30.46 -27.41 12.25
N GLY A 92 31.60 -27.43 11.57
CA GLY A 92 32.73 -28.30 11.94
C GLY A 92 33.77 -28.52 10.84
N GLY A 93 34.88 -27.78 10.95
CA GLY A 93 36.27 -28.21 10.72
C GLY A 93 36.66 -29.08 9.51
N GLY A 94 37.56 -28.54 8.68
CA GLY A 94 38.39 -29.32 7.76
C GLY A 94 39.60 -28.53 7.26
N THR A 95 40.78 -28.86 7.77
CA THR A 95 42.08 -28.32 7.33
C THR A 95 42.65 -29.09 6.13
N GLY A 96 43.28 -28.37 5.21
CA GLY A 96 44.53 -28.77 4.57
C GLY A 96 44.48 -29.28 3.12
N GLY A 97 45.50 -28.90 2.35
CA GLY A 97 45.93 -29.62 1.13
C GLY A 97 46.10 -28.73 -0.10
N GLY A 98 47.34 -28.37 -0.42
CA GLY A 98 47.68 -27.52 -1.56
C GLY A 98 47.62 -28.19 -2.94
N GLY A 99 47.84 -27.37 -3.97
CA GLY A 99 48.02 -27.81 -5.35
C GLY A 99 48.47 -26.64 -6.23
N THR A 100 49.72 -26.72 -6.67
CA THR A 100 50.41 -25.82 -7.62
C THR A 100 49.94 -25.99 -9.06
N GLY A 101 49.97 -24.91 -9.86
CA GLY A 101 50.60 -24.96 -11.18
C GLY A 101 49.77 -24.58 -12.42
N GLY A 102 50.34 -23.65 -13.21
CA GLY A 102 50.12 -23.45 -14.66
C GLY A 102 48.95 -22.52 -14.98
N GLY A 103 49.10 -21.38 -15.68
CA GLY A 103 50.04 -21.06 -16.75
C GLY A 103 49.21 -20.82 -18.02
N GLY A 104 49.11 -19.58 -18.49
CA GLY A 104 48.34 -19.26 -19.70
C GLY A 104 48.32 -17.78 -20.03
N THR A 105 49.24 -17.38 -20.89
CA THR A 105 49.46 -16.05 -21.47
C THR A 105 48.46 -15.66 -22.57
N GLY A 106 48.29 -14.36 -22.79
CA GLY A 106 47.80 -13.76 -24.05
C GLY A 106 46.98 -12.50 -23.79
N GLY A 107 47.53 -11.29 -23.91
CA GLY A 107 47.67 -10.55 -25.18
C GLY A 107 46.56 -9.49 -25.19
N GLY A 108 46.84 -8.20 -25.03
CA GLY A 108 47.49 -7.35 -26.02
C GLY A 108 46.42 -6.47 -26.68
N GLY A 109 46.40 -5.17 -26.39
CA GLY A 109 45.39 -4.25 -26.93
C GLY A 109 45.54 -2.81 -26.44
N THR A 110 46.58 -2.13 -26.91
CA THR A 110 46.75 -0.67 -26.86
C THR A 110 45.80 0.03 -27.83
N GLY A 111 45.22 1.18 -27.47
CA GLY A 111 44.68 2.09 -28.48
C GLY A 111 43.86 3.28 -27.97
N GLY A 112 44.42 4.49 -28.14
CA GLY A 112 43.70 5.77 -28.31
C GLY A 112 43.23 6.44 -27.01
N GLY A 113 43.72 7.61 -26.58
CA GLY A 113 44.25 8.73 -27.35
C GLY A 113 43.10 9.67 -27.75
N GLY A 114 42.68 10.55 -26.82
CA GLY A 114 41.66 11.57 -27.04
C GLY A 114 41.91 12.78 -26.16
N THR A 115 42.93 13.56 -26.50
CA THR A 115 43.19 14.90 -25.95
C THR A 115 42.25 15.92 -26.59
N GLY A 116 41.52 16.67 -25.78
CA GLY A 116 40.63 17.74 -26.26
C GLY A 116 40.19 18.70 -25.16
N GLY A 117 41.12 19.15 -24.30
CA GLY A 117 40.85 20.20 -23.30
C GLY A 117 41.29 21.56 -23.82
N GLY A 118 40.35 22.31 -24.39
CA GLY A 118 40.54 23.71 -24.79
C GLY A 118 40.72 24.61 -23.56
N THR A 119 41.72 25.49 -23.66
CA THR A 119 42.04 26.54 -22.70
C THR A 119 41.29 27.82 -23.06
N GLY A 120 40.67 28.43 -22.05
CA GLY A 120 40.18 29.81 -22.00
C GLY A 120 39.74 30.06 -20.57
N GLY A 121 40.34 30.92 -19.76
CA GLY A 121 40.81 32.27 -20.06
C GLY A 121 39.81 33.23 -19.43
N GLY A 122 39.98 33.54 -18.15
CA GLY A 122 39.05 34.38 -17.39
C GLY A 122 39.61 34.77 -16.02
N THR A 123 40.54 35.72 -16.04
CA THR A 123 41.07 36.44 -14.89
C THR A 123 40.08 37.47 -14.34
N GLY A 124 40.02 37.60 -13.01
CA GLY A 124 39.98 38.91 -12.35
C GLY A 124 38.73 39.22 -11.53
N GLY A 125 38.94 39.55 -10.25
CA GLY A 125 37.94 40.25 -9.44
C GLY A 125 38.06 40.02 -7.94
N GLY A 126 39.16 40.47 -7.33
CA GLY A 126 39.28 40.55 -5.87
C GLY A 126 38.32 41.58 -5.27
N GLY A 127 37.83 41.29 -4.06
CA GLY A 127 37.02 42.19 -3.26
C GLY A 127 36.95 41.71 -1.81
N SER A 128 37.99 42.06 -1.04
CA SER A 128 38.04 41.90 0.42
C SER A 128 37.15 42.97 1.08
N GLY A 129 36.37 42.57 2.09
CA GLY A 129 35.49 43.48 2.84
C GLY A 129 34.93 42.82 4.09
N THR A 130 35.72 42.89 5.16
CA THR A 130 35.40 42.61 6.56
C THR A 130 34.14 43.33 7.05
N GLY A 131 33.30 42.64 7.81
CA GLY A 131 32.17 43.24 8.51
C GLY A 131 31.45 42.25 9.40
N ASP A 132 32.07 41.90 10.53
CA ASP A 132 31.40 41.32 11.69
C ASP A 132 30.17 42.15 12.06
N ASN A 133 29.03 41.49 12.23
CA ASN A 133 28.02 41.90 13.19
C ASN A 133 27.33 40.63 13.69
N GLY A 134 27.67 40.26 14.92
CA GLY A 134 27.00 39.20 15.66
C GLY A 134 25.51 39.50 15.81
N SER A 135 24.68 38.54 15.44
CA SER A 135 23.30 38.41 15.89
C SER A 135 23.19 37.03 16.50
N GLY A 136 22.88 37.00 17.79
CA GLY A 136 22.89 35.79 18.60
C GLY A 136 21.86 34.77 18.14
N ASP A 137 22.33 33.53 18.01
CA ASP A 137 21.51 32.35 18.13
C ASP A 137 20.82 32.33 19.49
N VAL A 138 19.49 32.26 19.45
CA VAL A 138 18.67 31.82 20.57
C VAL A 138 18.05 30.51 20.13
N ASP A 139 18.80 29.42 20.27
CA ASP A 139 18.27 28.08 20.25
C ASP A 139 17.46 27.86 21.53
N GLY A 140 16.15 27.96 21.38
CA GLY A 140 15.20 27.79 22.45
C GLY A 140 13.94 27.11 21.97
N ASN A 141 14.04 25.85 21.53
CA ASN A 141 12.94 24.91 21.74
C ASN A 141 13.44 23.46 21.72
N GLY A 142 13.54 22.88 22.92
CA GLY A 142 13.77 21.45 23.09
C GLY A 142 12.48 20.69 22.76
N ASN A 143 12.58 19.77 21.80
CA ASN A 143 11.78 18.56 21.85
C ASN A 143 12.60 17.41 21.27
N ASN A 144 12.82 16.38 22.11
CA ASN A 144 13.41 15.08 21.77
C ASN A 144 12.80 14.57 20.45
N GLY A 145 13.57 14.12 19.46
CA GLY A 145 14.59 13.09 19.59
C GLY A 145 14.09 11.80 18.93
N VAL A 146 13.75 11.88 17.63
CA VAL A 146 13.83 10.74 16.70
C VAL A 146 14.78 11.21 15.62
N GLU A 147 16.06 10.93 15.84
CA GLU A 147 17.08 11.10 14.82
C GLU A 147 16.76 10.12 13.69
N ASN A 148 16.30 10.64 12.57
CA ASN A 148 16.30 9.93 11.30
C ASN A 148 17.76 9.91 10.79
N PRO A 149 18.47 8.78 10.78
CA PRO A 149 19.84 8.76 10.29
C PRO A 149 19.79 8.63 8.77
N GLY A 150 19.92 9.75 8.03
CA GLY A 150 20.24 9.67 6.60
C GLY A 150 19.65 10.71 5.65
N GLY A 151 19.21 11.88 6.08
CA GLY A 151 18.79 12.96 5.17
C GLY A 151 19.95 13.82 4.65
N SER A 152 20.89 13.25 3.90
CA SER A 152 21.87 14.04 3.12
C SER A 152 21.27 14.34 1.76
N GLY A 153 21.04 15.62 1.47
CA GLY A 153 20.38 16.10 0.26
C GLY A 153 20.95 15.50 -1.04
N SER A 154 20.04 14.99 -1.87
CA SER A 154 20.29 14.68 -3.26
C SER A 154 19.31 15.50 -4.08
N GLY A 155 19.81 16.47 -4.84
CA GLY A 155 19.05 17.05 -5.93
C GLY A 155 18.81 15.98 -6.99
N GLY A 156 17.58 15.88 -7.49
CA GLY A 156 17.10 14.86 -8.43
C GLY A 156 18.16 14.34 -9.38
N THR A 157 18.65 13.14 -9.09
CA THR A 157 19.35 12.30 -10.05
C THR A 157 18.33 11.28 -10.50
N GLY A 158 17.67 11.53 -11.64
CA GLY A 158 16.81 10.54 -12.27
C GLY A 158 17.50 9.18 -12.29
N TRP A 159 16.77 8.15 -11.88
CA TRP A 159 17.12 6.72 -11.80
C TRP A 159 18.43 6.39 -12.54
N LEU A 160 19.57 6.56 -11.86
CA LEU A 160 20.88 6.41 -12.49
C LEU A 160 21.20 4.91 -12.59
N PRO A 161 21.46 4.37 -13.80
CA PRO A 161 21.88 2.97 -13.94
C PRO A 161 23.24 2.78 -13.26
N GLY A 162 23.22 2.24 -12.05
CA GLY A 162 24.38 2.09 -11.16
C GLY A 162 24.08 2.20 -9.67
N SER A 163 22.89 2.68 -9.28
CA SER A 163 22.35 2.49 -7.93
C SER A 163 21.97 1.02 -7.71
N ASN A 164 22.00 0.59 -6.46
CA ASN A 164 21.52 -0.72 -6.04
C ASN A 164 20.01 -0.80 -6.24
N THR A 165 19.59 -1.23 -7.44
CA THR A 165 18.17 -1.37 -7.86
C THR A 165 17.27 -2.04 -6.84
N GLN A 166 17.81 -2.95 -6.01
CA GLN A 166 17.09 -3.53 -4.87
C GLN A 166 16.71 -2.48 -3.82
N LEU A 167 17.65 -1.63 -3.37
CA LEU A 167 17.38 -0.59 -2.38
C LEU A 167 16.38 0.43 -2.92
N ASP A 168 16.47 0.76 -4.21
CA ASP A 168 15.52 1.69 -4.84
C ASP A 168 14.08 1.13 -4.82
N LEU A 169 13.91 -0.18 -5.03
CA LEU A 169 12.59 -0.84 -4.95
C LEU A 169 12.08 -1.00 -3.51
N GLU A 170 12.97 -1.23 -2.54
CA GLU A 170 12.60 -1.26 -1.11
C GLU A 170 12.14 0.14 -0.64
N VAL A 171 12.83 1.20 -1.06
CA VAL A 171 12.43 2.59 -0.82
C VAL A 171 11.08 2.89 -1.49
N ALA A 172 10.90 2.47 -2.75
CA ALA A 172 9.63 2.64 -3.45
C ALA A 172 8.47 1.94 -2.71
N TYR A 173 8.68 0.70 -2.28
CA TYR A 173 7.69 -0.04 -1.48
C TYR A 173 7.35 0.70 -0.18
N GLN A 174 8.36 1.14 0.57
CA GLN A 174 8.14 1.86 1.82
C GLN A 174 7.39 3.17 1.61
N ASN A 175 7.76 3.94 0.58
CA ASN A 175 7.11 5.22 0.29
C ASN A 175 5.65 5.04 -0.12
N ILE A 176 5.36 4.06 -0.98
CA ILE A 176 4.02 3.81 -1.51
C ILE A 176 3.10 3.18 -0.46
N THR A 177 3.55 2.12 0.23
CA THR A 177 2.73 1.37 1.19
C THR A 177 2.74 1.97 2.59
N ARG A 178 3.70 2.85 2.89
CA ARG A 178 4.02 3.34 4.25
C ARG A 178 4.48 2.25 5.21
N VAL A 179 4.76 1.05 4.72
CA VAL A 179 5.19 -0.10 5.52
C VAL A 179 6.66 -0.40 5.21
N ASP A 180 7.45 -0.64 6.25
CA ASP A 180 8.78 -1.20 6.08
C ASP A 180 8.65 -2.69 5.72
N ALA A 181 9.22 -3.11 4.58
CA ALA A 181 9.20 -4.50 4.13
C ALA A 181 9.79 -5.48 5.15
N GLY A 182 10.75 -5.02 5.97
CA GLY A 182 11.34 -5.80 7.06
C GLY A 182 10.48 -5.87 8.33
N SER A 183 9.40 -5.11 8.42
CA SER A 183 8.50 -5.11 9.58
C SER A 183 7.57 -6.33 9.59
N ALA A 184 6.96 -6.62 10.74
CA ALA A 184 5.95 -7.66 10.85
C ALA A 184 4.74 -7.41 9.93
N LYS A 185 4.40 -6.14 9.66
CA LYS A 185 3.33 -5.74 8.76
C LYS A 185 3.69 -6.01 7.28
N GLY A 186 4.97 -5.89 6.91
CA GLY A 186 5.47 -6.12 5.54
C GLY A 186 5.98 -7.53 5.25
N ALA A 187 6.15 -8.37 6.28
CA ALA A 187 6.76 -9.70 6.15
C ALA A 187 6.07 -10.62 5.13
N GLY A 188 4.77 -10.44 4.90
CA GLY A 188 4.01 -11.18 3.88
C GLY A 188 4.41 -10.85 2.43
N ASP A 189 4.98 -9.67 2.20
CA ASP A 189 5.22 -9.13 0.86
C ASP A 189 6.66 -9.36 0.38
N VAL A 190 7.58 -9.66 1.29
CA VAL A 190 9.03 -9.82 1.01
C VAL A 190 9.30 -10.80 -0.11
N ALA A 191 8.57 -11.93 -0.16
CA ALA A 191 8.75 -12.93 -1.20
C ALA A 191 8.37 -12.41 -2.59
N ALA A 192 7.28 -11.62 -2.68
CA ALA A 192 6.82 -11.04 -3.93
C ALA A 192 7.73 -9.88 -4.37
N LEU A 193 8.18 -9.03 -3.45
CA LEU A 193 9.19 -7.98 -3.73
C LEU A 193 10.49 -8.59 -4.25
N THR A 194 10.95 -9.69 -3.66
CA THR A 194 12.13 -10.42 -4.15
C THR A 194 11.94 -10.93 -5.58
N GLN A 195 10.74 -11.41 -5.94
CA GLN A 195 10.44 -11.82 -7.31
C GLN A 195 10.43 -10.64 -8.29
N ILE A 196 9.88 -9.48 -7.89
CA ILE A 196 9.90 -8.27 -8.70
C ILE A 196 11.35 -7.85 -8.96
N TRP A 197 12.18 -7.79 -7.91
CA TRP A 197 13.60 -7.45 -8.02
C TRP A 197 14.35 -8.40 -8.97
N ASN A 198 14.22 -9.71 -8.80
CA ASN A 198 14.88 -10.69 -9.67
C ASN A 198 14.51 -10.49 -11.16
N ARG A 199 13.28 -10.07 -11.45
CA ARG A 199 12.83 -9.82 -12.83
C ARG A 199 13.42 -8.53 -13.39
N VAL A 200 13.61 -7.49 -12.56
CA VAL A 200 14.31 -6.26 -12.93
C VAL A 200 15.79 -6.54 -13.20
N ASP A 201 16.47 -7.27 -12.32
CA ASP A 201 17.89 -7.65 -12.49
C ASP A 201 18.12 -8.49 -13.75
N ALA A 202 17.17 -9.39 -14.05
CA ALA A 202 17.17 -10.18 -15.29
C ALA A 202 16.81 -9.36 -16.55
N GLY A 203 16.45 -8.09 -16.44
CA GLY A 203 16.00 -7.26 -17.56
C GLY A 203 14.67 -7.70 -18.19
N THR A 204 13.87 -8.49 -17.47
CA THR A 204 12.56 -9.00 -17.92
C THR A 204 11.40 -8.15 -17.42
N LEU A 205 11.69 -7.15 -16.59
CA LEU A 205 10.77 -6.17 -16.06
C LEU A 205 11.49 -4.82 -16.03
N THR A 206 10.86 -3.78 -16.53
CA THR A 206 11.35 -2.42 -16.38
C THR A 206 11.09 -1.93 -14.96
N THR A 207 11.82 -0.91 -14.51
CA THR A 207 11.56 -0.23 -13.24
C THR A 207 10.14 0.31 -13.16
N THR A 208 9.66 0.88 -14.26
CA THR A 208 8.30 1.44 -14.34
C THR A 208 7.25 0.37 -14.07
N GLU A 209 7.42 -0.82 -14.67
CA GLU A 209 6.55 -1.96 -14.40
C GLU A 209 6.72 -2.50 -12.97
N ALA A 210 7.93 -2.44 -12.40
CA ALA A 210 8.16 -2.84 -11.01
C ALA A 210 7.44 -1.93 -10.01
N VAL A 211 7.46 -0.60 -10.21
CA VAL A 211 6.73 0.35 -9.35
C VAL A 211 5.22 0.12 -9.42
N ARG A 212 4.67 -0.22 -10.59
CA ARG A 212 3.25 -0.61 -10.72
C ARG A 212 2.90 -1.86 -9.91
N LEU A 213 3.73 -2.90 -10.01
CA LEU A 213 3.54 -4.10 -9.20
C LEU A 213 3.70 -3.81 -7.70
N ILE A 214 4.51 -2.82 -7.32
CA ILE A 214 4.61 -2.35 -5.93
C ILE A 214 3.34 -1.57 -5.52
N ALA A 215 2.77 -0.76 -6.42
CA ALA A 215 1.52 -0.04 -6.17
C ALA A 215 0.33 -0.96 -5.88
N ASP A 216 0.33 -2.19 -6.42
CA ASP A 216 -0.70 -3.19 -6.15
C ASP A 216 -0.80 -3.57 -4.65
N PHE A 217 0.32 -3.51 -3.90
CA PHE A 217 0.32 -3.74 -2.45
C PHE A 217 -0.38 -2.61 -1.66
N ALA A 218 -0.61 -1.47 -2.30
CA ALA A 218 -1.15 -0.28 -1.66
C ALA A 218 -2.62 -0.01 -2.00
N ILE A 219 -3.25 -0.88 -2.81
CA ILE A 219 -4.63 -0.71 -3.30
C ILE A 219 -5.64 -0.68 -2.14
N ASP A 220 -5.44 -1.47 -1.09
CA ASP A 220 -6.34 -1.54 0.06
C ASP A 220 -5.87 -0.71 1.27
N THR A 221 -4.77 0.04 1.11
CA THR A 221 -4.19 0.92 2.15
C THR A 221 -4.05 2.35 1.63
N SER A 222 -2.87 2.77 1.16
CA SER A 222 -2.61 4.15 0.73
C SER A 222 -3.61 4.65 -0.31
N ALA A 223 -4.03 3.82 -1.27
CA ALA A 223 -4.99 4.21 -2.30
C ALA A 223 -6.33 4.63 -1.68
N VAL A 224 -6.79 3.88 -0.67
CA VAL A 224 -8.03 4.17 0.06
C VAL A 224 -7.96 5.55 0.69
N ALA A 225 -6.87 5.86 1.40
CA ALA A 225 -6.68 7.14 2.05
C ALA A 225 -6.57 8.28 1.04
N ILE A 226 -5.70 8.14 0.03
CA ILE A 226 -5.40 9.19 -0.95
C ILE A 226 -6.64 9.57 -1.76
N THR A 227 -7.30 8.60 -2.37
CA THR A 227 -8.39 8.89 -3.31
C THR A 227 -9.71 9.25 -2.59
N SER A 228 -9.95 8.72 -1.39
CA SER A 228 -11.07 9.16 -0.57
C SER A 228 -10.89 10.62 -0.12
N TYR A 229 -9.72 10.99 0.38
CA TYR A 229 -9.44 12.39 0.73
C TYR A 229 -9.55 13.30 -0.50
N GLN A 230 -9.02 12.89 -1.65
CA GLN A 230 -9.15 13.66 -2.89
C GLN A 230 -10.62 13.93 -3.23
N PHE A 231 -11.49 12.92 -3.16
CA PHE A 231 -12.89 13.08 -3.50
C PHE A 231 -13.61 14.03 -2.54
N PHE A 232 -13.46 13.80 -1.23
CA PHE A 232 -14.26 14.51 -0.23
C PHE A 232 -13.72 15.91 0.08
N THR A 233 -12.40 16.08 0.04
CA THR A 233 -11.73 17.31 0.50
C THR A 233 -11.11 18.11 -0.65
N GLY A 234 -11.08 17.55 -1.86
CA GLY A 234 -10.47 18.14 -3.05
C GLY A 234 -8.96 17.99 -3.14
N LYS A 235 -8.31 17.34 -2.16
CA LYS A 235 -6.86 17.24 -2.04
C LYS A 235 -6.41 15.91 -1.41
N THR A 236 -5.17 15.52 -1.67
CA THR A 236 -4.49 14.41 -0.98
C THR A 236 -4.23 14.75 0.50
N PRO A 237 -4.03 13.75 1.38
CA PRO A 237 -3.52 14.01 2.72
C PRO A 237 -2.15 14.70 2.70
N SER A 238 -1.74 15.31 3.81
CA SER A 238 -0.33 15.64 4.04
C SER A 238 0.47 14.35 4.25
N VAL A 239 1.82 14.40 4.19
CA VAL A 239 2.68 13.23 4.50
C VAL A 239 2.32 12.64 5.86
N ALA A 240 2.36 13.47 6.92
CA ALA A 240 2.01 13.03 8.27
C ALA A 240 0.55 12.54 8.38
N GLY A 241 -0.36 13.11 7.59
CA GLY A 241 -1.75 12.65 7.53
C GLY A 241 -1.88 11.28 6.87
N LEU A 242 -1.11 11.01 5.82
CA LEU A 242 -1.10 9.69 5.18
C LEU A 242 -0.47 8.63 6.10
N ASP A 243 0.65 8.96 6.74
CA ASP A 243 1.28 8.07 7.74
C ASP A 243 0.31 7.75 8.88
N PHE A 244 -0.40 8.77 9.41
CA PHE A 244 -1.43 8.59 10.44
C PHE A 244 -2.55 7.62 10.02
N LEU A 245 -2.99 7.68 8.76
CA LEU A 245 -4.11 6.90 8.25
C LEU A 245 -3.71 5.47 7.85
N VAL A 246 -2.46 5.28 7.40
CA VAL A 246 -2.01 4.04 6.79
C VAL A 246 -1.20 3.18 7.74
N ASN A 247 -0.17 3.75 8.36
CA ASN A 247 0.75 3.02 9.23
C ASN A 247 1.33 3.97 10.29
N ALA A 248 0.57 4.19 11.35
CA ALA A 248 0.98 4.99 12.47
C ALA A 248 1.59 4.11 13.56
N VAL A 249 2.26 4.74 14.51
CA VAL A 249 2.48 4.08 15.81
C VAL A 249 1.15 3.96 16.55
N ASP A 250 0.89 2.82 17.21
CA ASP A 250 -0.39 2.54 17.90
C ASP A 250 -0.80 3.62 18.91
N THR A 251 0.18 4.30 19.52
CA THR A 251 -0.07 5.39 20.48
C THR A 251 -0.67 6.63 19.83
N LEU A 252 -0.51 6.78 18.52
CA LEU A 252 -1.04 7.89 17.72
C LEU A 252 -2.34 7.49 17.02
N ASN A 253 -2.37 6.32 16.37
CA ASN A 253 -3.59 5.74 15.80
C ASN A 253 -3.53 4.20 15.97
N PRO A 254 -4.33 3.61 16.87
CA PRO A 254 -4.32 2.16 17.13
C PRO A 254 -5.14 1.34 16.11
N THR A 255 -5.72 2.00 15.11
CA THR A 255 -6.60 1.39 14.11
C THR A 255 -6.36 2.04 12.75
N ASP A 256 -5.12 2.04 12.28
CA ASP A 256 -4.78 2.46 10.92
C ASP A 256 -5.11 1.37 9.88
N LEU A 257 -5.03 1.68 8.59
CA LEU A 257 -5.40 0.75 7.51
C LEU A 257 -4.59 -0.55 7.47
N THR A 258 -3.43 -0.60 8.10
CA THR A 258 -2.57 -1.80 8.19
C THR A 258 -2.80 -2.60 9.48
N ASP A 259 -3.64 -2.10 10.40
CA ASP A 259 -3.91 -2.75 11.68
C ASP A 259 -4.97 -3.87 11.60
N PRO A 260 -5.00 -4.76 12.63
CA PRO A 260 -5.97 -5.86 12.71
C PRO A 260 -7.44 -5.46 12.55
N TYR A 261 -7.80 -4.21 12.90
CA TYR A 261 -9.15 -3.69 12.73
C TYR A 261 -9.63 -3.80 11.27
N TYR A 262 -8.77 -3.49 10.28
CA TYR A 262 -9.14 -3.51 8.86
C TYR A 262 -8.88 -4.87 8.18
N GLN A 263 -8.25 -5.84 8.84
CA GLN A 263 -8.00 -7.16 8.25
C GLN A 263 -9.29 -7.92 7.86
N GLY A 264 -10.40 -7.65 8.55
CA GLY A 264 -11.72 -8.20 8.20
C GLY A 264 -12.43 -7.50 7.04
N PHE A 265 -11.85 -6.44 6.49
CA PHE A 265 -12.48 -5.59 5.49
C PHE A 265 -11.89 -5.89 4.11
N ASN A 266 -12.76 -6.25 3.18
CA ASN A 266 -12.41 -6.21 1.77
C ASN A 266 -12.24 -4.74 1.29
N LEU A 267 -11.64 -4.57 0.10
CA LEU A 267 -11.37 -3.29 -0.52
C LEU A 267 -12.60 -2.33 -0.50
N GLU A 268 -13.75 -2.82 -0.94
CA GLU A 268 -14.99 -2.04 -1.01
C GLU A 268 -15.42 -1.52 0.37
N ASN A 269 -15.37 -2.37 1.40
CA ASN A 269 -15.74 -1.97 2.75
C ASN A 269 -14.76 -0.94 3.34
N ARG A 270 -13.47 -0.98 2.98
CA ARG A 270 -12.50 0.05 3.40
C ARG A 270 -12.84 1.41 2.81
N TYR A 271 -13.09 1.47 1.51
CA TYR A 271 -13.54 2.69 0.84
C TYR A 271 -14.87 3.22 1.36
N ILE A 272 -15.86 2.34 1.56
CA ILE A 272 -17.16 2.70 2.15
C ILE A 272 -16.99 3.31 3.54
N ASN A 273 -16.12 2.72 4.38
CA ASN A 273 -15.84 3.23 5.72
C ASN A 273 -15.23 4.63 5.67
N PHE A 274 -14.20 4.84 4.83
CA PHE A 274 -13.58 6.15 4.65
C PHE A 274 -14.55 7.19 4.10
N ALA A 275 -15.36 6.81 3.10
CA ALA A 275 -16.34 7.70 2.50
C ALA A 275 -17.43 8.13 3.49
N ALA A 276 -17.93 7.21 4.32
CA ALA A 276 -18.87 7.53 5.38
C ALA A 276 -18.25 8.47 6.41
N ASN A 277 -17.00 8.20 6.83
CA ASN A 277 -16.31 9.04 7.79
C ASN A 277 -16.08 10.46 7.29
N LEU A 278 -15.53 10.63 6.09
CA LEU A 278 -15.26 11.96 5.53
C LEU A 278 -16.54 12.71 5.15
N GLY A 279 -17.48 12.02 4.50
CA GLY A 279 -18.69 12.63 3.94
C GLY A 279 -19.82 12.88 4.92
N LEU A 280 -19.81 12.25 6.10
CA LEU A 280 -20.92 12.38 7.08
C LEU A 280 -20.47 12.98 8.41
N PHE A 281 -19.24 12.71 8.85
CA PHE A 281 -18.76 13.08 10.18
C PHE A 281 -17.50 13.96 10.16
N GLY A 282 -16.74 13.90 9.07
CA GLY A 282 -15.43 14.54 8.93
C GLY A 282 -15.49 15.95 8.32
N GLU A 283 -14.31 16.43 7.92
CA GLU A 283 -14.13 17.80 7.42
C GLU A 283 -14.94 18.12 6.15
N ALA A 284 -15.34 17.09 5.40
CA ALA A 284 -16.11 17.22 4.17
C ALA A 284 -17.63 17.06 4.36
N ALA A 285 -18.12 16.86 5.58
CA ALA A 285 -19.53 16.56 5.80
C ALA A 285 -20.47 17.65 5.26
N VAL A 286 -20.10 18.92 5.45
CA VAL A 286 -20.90 20.07 4.99
C VAL A 286 -20.88 20.19 3.46
N SER A 287 -19.70 20.10 2.83
CA SER A 287 -19.59 20.17 1.36
C SER A 287 -20.31 19.00 0.71
N PHE A 288 -20.11 17.78 1.20
CA PHE A 288 -20.77 16.59 0.69
C PHE A 288 -22.30 16.69 0.79
N LYS A 289 -22.83 17.13 1.94
CA LYS A 289 -24.27 17.37 2.10
C LYS A 289 -24.81 18.40 1.12
N ASN A 290 -24.10 19.50 0.90
CA ASN A 290 -24.52 20.53 -0.05
C ASN A 290 -24.54 20.00 -1.49
N GLU A 291 -23.60 19.13 -1.83
CA GLU A 291 -23.42 18.61 -3.18
C GLU A 291 -24.29 17.40 -3.53
N TYR A 292 -24.56 16.53 -2.55
CA TYR A 292 -25.25 15.25 -2.75
C TYR A 292 -26.61 15.17 -2.04
N GLY A 293 -26.87 16.04 -1.06
CA GLY A 293 -28.11 15.98 -0.27
C GLY A 293 -29.37 16.23 -1.09
N GLY A 294 -29.30 17.09 -2.11
CA GLY A 294 -30.43 17.38 -3.01
C GLY A 294 -30.61 16.41 -4.17
N LEU A 295 -29.66 15.51 -4.42
CA LEU A 295 -29.72 14.56 -5.54
C LEU A 295 -30.61 13.37 -5.18
N ASN A 296 -31.28 12.77 -6.16
CA ASN A 296 -31.77 11.40 -5.98
C ASN A 296 -30.60 10.40 -6.13
N PHE A 297 -30.85 9.11 -5.87
CA PHE A 297 -29.79 8.10 -5.93
C PHE A 297 -29.14 8.01 -7.32
N GLU A 298 -29.93 8.00 -8.40
CA GLU A 298 -29.40 7.98 -9.77
C GLU A 298 -28.54 9.22 -10.08
N GLY A 299 -28.98 10.42 -9.68
CA GLY A 299 -28.22 11.64 -9.83
C GLY A 299 -26.89 11.59 -9.07
N ALA A 300 -26.88 10.99 -7.88
CA ALA A 300 -25.65 10.74 -7.13
C ALA A 300 -24.73 9.75 -7.85
N VAL A 301 -25.25 8.65 -8.42
CA VAL A 301 -24.47 7.69 -9.22
C VAL A 301 -23.82 8.38 -10.40
N ARG A 302 -24.61 9.10 -11.21
CA ARG A 302 -24.11 9.79 -12.41
C ARG A 302 -23.03 10.81 -12.07
N LYS A 303 -23.24 11.59 -10.99
CA LYS A 303 -22.26 12.57 -10.52
C LYS A 303 -20.96 11.90 -10.05
N ALA A 304 -21.05 10.88 -9.18
CA ALA A 304 -19.88 10.17 -8.66
C ALA A 304 -19.10 9.48 -9.79
N TYR A 305 -19.78 8.77 -10.69
CA TYR A 305 -19.17 8.08 -11.83
C TYR A 305 -18.42 9.05 -12.74
N ALA A 306 -19.05 10.17 -13.10
CA ALA A 306 -18.42 11.17 -13.96
C ALA A 306 -17.21 11.84 -13.30
N THR A 307 -17.22 12.04 -11.97
CA THR A 307 -16.10 12.64 -11.24
C THR A 307 -14.94 11.67 -11.07
N ILE A 308 -15.22 10.42 -10.69
CA ILE A 308 -14.19 9.45 -10.27
C ILE A 308 -13.60 8.74 -11.49
N ILE A 309 -14.48 8.19 -12.32
CA ILE A 309 -14.07 7.37 -13.47
C ILE A 309 -13.95 8.27 -14.70
N GLY A 310 -14.95 9.10 -14.95
CA GLY A 310 -15.02 9.92 -16.16
C GLY A 310 -15.59 9.13 -17.34
N ASN A 311 -16.57 9.74 -18.02
CA ASN A 311 -17.28 9.06 -19.11
C ASN A 311 -16.37 8.79 -20.32
N SER A 312 -15.43 9.70 -20.60
CA SER A 312 -14.46 9.58 -21.69
C SER A 312 -13.47 8.46 -21.43
N GLU A 313 -12.95 8.40 -20.21
CA GLU A 313 -11.94 7.46 -19.75
C GLU A 313 -12.53 6.04 -19.71
N ALA A 314 -13.74 5.89 -19.16
CA ALA A 314 -14.49 4.63 -19.20
C ALA A 314 -14.74 4.16 -20.65
N ALA A 315 -15.19 5.06 -21.53
CA ALA A 315 -15.43 4.72 -22.92
C ALA A 315 -14.14 4.33 -23.67
N ALA A 316 -13.02 5.00 -23.39
CA ALA A 316 -11.70 4.68 -23.93
C ALA A 316 -11.21 3.29 -23.47
N ALA A 317 -11.57 2.89 -22.24
CA ALA A 317 -11.35 1.54 -21.72
C ALA A 317 -12.35 0.48 -22.25
N GLY A 318 -13.26 0.86 -23.17
CA GLY A 318 -14.25 -0.04 -23.74
C GLY A 318 -15.46 -0.35 -22.84
N ILE A 319 -15.64 0.43 -21.76
CA ILE A 319 -16.76 0.27 -20.83
C ILE A 319 -18.00 0.97 -21.38
N ASN A 320 -19.14 0.26 -21.38
CA ASN A 320 -20.43 0.88 -21.66
C ASN A 320 -20.89 1.67 -20.42
N VAL A 321 -20.64 2.98 -20.44
CA VAL A 321 -20.94 3.93 -19.34
C VAL A 321 -22.39 3.83 -18.87
N GLU A 322 -23.35 3.82 -19.79
CA GLU A 322 -24.77 3.81 -19.40
C GLU A 322 -25.17 2.45 -18.80
N ALA A 323 -24.62 1.34 -19.28
CA ALA A 323 -24.85 0.04 -18.67
C ALA A 323 -24.24 -0.05 -17.25
N ALA A 324 -23.03 0.49 -17.06
CA ALA A 324 -22.38 0.53 -15.75
C ALA A 324 -23.16 1.39 -14.75
N ILE A 325 -23.62 2.58 -15.16
CA ILE A 325 -24.46 3.44 -14.32
C ILE A 325 -25.77 2.73 -13.95
N ASN A 326 -26.45 2.09 -14.91
CA ASN A 326 -27.69 1.37 -14.65
C ASN A 326 -27.51 0.18 -13.69
N ASP A 327 -26.39 -0.54 -13.79
CA ASP A 327 -26.06 -1.60 -12.83
C ASP A 327 -25.95 -1.04 -11.40
N ILE A 328 -25.21 0.05 -11.22
CA ILE A 328 -25.03 0.68 -9.90
C ILE A 328 -26.38 1.21 -9.36
N VAL A 329 -27.20 1.85 -10.21
CA VAL A 329 -28.54 2.33 -9.84
C VAL A 329 -29.43 1.18 -9.35
N SER A 330 -29.35 0.02 -10.01
CA SER A 330 -30.13 -1.17 -9.63
C SER A 330 -29.79 -1.69 -8.23
N ARG A 331 -28.59 -1.36 -7.71
CA ARG A 331 -28.12 -1.74 -6.37
C ARG A 331 -28.57 -0.81 -5.25
N LYS A 332 -29.46 0.16 -5.49
CA LYS A 332 -29.93 1.12 -4.45
C LYS A 332 -30.33 0.43 -3.14
N ALA A 333 -31.08 -0.67 -3.20
CA ALA A 333 -31.55 -1.37 -2.00
C ALA A 333 -30.41 -1.92 -1.12
N TYR A 334 -29.29 -2.32 -1.74
CA TYR A 334 -28.08 -2.68 -1.01
C TYR A 334 -27.52 -1.48 -0.25
N PHE A 335 -27.40 -0.31 -0.89
CA PHE A 335 -26.89 0.90 -0.24
C PHE A 335 -27.83 1.44 0.85
N ASP A 336 -29.15 1.32 0.68
CA ASP A 336 -30.12 1.67 1.72
C ASP A 336 -29.97 0.75 2.95
N THR A 337 -29.71 -0.54 2.73
CA THR A 337 -29.47 -1.52 3.81
C THR A 337 -28.13 -1.25 4.49
N LEU A 338 -27.07 -0.98 3.71
CA LEU A 338 -25.76 -0.59 4.22
C LEU A 338 -25.86 0.66 5.11
N ALA A 339 -26.56 1.69 4.62
CA ALA A 339 -26.76 2.95 5.34
C ALA A 339 -27.52 2.76 6.64
N SER A 340 -28.60 1.97 6.65
CA SER A 340 -29.41 1.77 7.86
C SER A 340 -28.80 0.82 8.89
N SER A 341 -27.96 -0.13 8.47
CA SER A 341 -27.43 -1.18 9.37
C SER A 341 -25.99 -0.96 9.83
N ARG A 342 -25.15 -0.29 9.03
CA ARG A 342 -23.71 -0.19 9.27
C ARG A 342 -23.19 1.23 9.37
N ILE A 343 -23.89 2.20 8.80
CA ILE A 343 -23.51 3.61 8.86
C ILE A 343 -24.45 4.30 9.85
N ALA A 344 -23.99 4.50 11.09
CA ALA A 344 -24.80 5.07 12.19
C ALA A 344 -25.10 6.57 12.02
N ALA A 345 -25.52 7.01 10.83
CA ALA A 345 -25.89 8.37 10.51
C ALA A 345 -27.40 8.58 10.64
N SER A 346 -27.80 9.79 11.06
CA SER A 346 -29.22 10.15 11.15
C SER A 346 -29.90 10.31 9.78
N ASP A 347 -29.12 10.66 8.76
CA ASP A 347 -29.57 10.84 7.38
C ASP A 347 -29.18 9.62 6.55
N THR A 348 -30.08 8.64 6.48
CA THR A 348 -29.82 7.36 5.82
C THR A 348 -29.70 7.48 4.29
N ASP A 349 -30.35 8.49 3.68
CA ASP A 349 -30.23 8.75 2.26
C ASP A 349 -28.85 9.34 1.92
N LEU A 350 -28.37 10.31 2.69
CA LEU A 350 -27.02 10.84 2.53
C LEU A 350 -25.95 9.77 2.82
N ALA A 351 -26.18 8.92 3.81
CA ALA A 351 -25.29 7.79 4.12
C ALA A 351 -25.23 6.75 2.99
N ALA A 352 -26.36 6.44 2.35
CA ALA A 352 -26.38 5.55 1.18
C ALA A 352 -25.56 6.13 0.01
N LYS A 353 -25.61 7.45 -0.19
CA LYS A 353 -24.81 8.15 -1.20
C LYS A 353 -23.32 8.19 -0.87
N ALA A 354 -22.95 8.34 0.41
CA ALA A 354 -21.55 8.24 0.84
C ALA A 354 -21.00 6.82 0.60
N GLY A 355 -21.76 5.78 0.97
CA GLY A 355 -21.42 4.39 0.66
C GLY A 355 -21.29 4.13 -0.84
N LEU A 356 -22.19 4.69 -1.66
CA LEU A 356 -22.10 4.66 -3.11
C LEU A 356 -20.80 5.26 -3.65
N VAL A 357 -20.38 6.43 -3.15
CA VAL A 357 -19.11 7.04 -3.56
C VAL A 357 -17.93 6.13 -3.23
N GLY A 358 -17.88 5.58 -2.01
CA GLY A 358 -16.84 4.63 -1.62
C GLY A 358 -16.81 3.41 -2.55
N TYR A 359 -17.98 2.87 -2.89
CA TYR A 359 -18.10 1.77 -3.85
C TYR A 359 -17.53 2.14 -5.24
N VAL A 360 -17.88 3.31 -5.79
CA VAL A 360 -17.39 3.75 -7.11
C VAL A 360 -15.86 3.97 -7.10
N LEU A 361 -15.30 4.51 -6.02
CA LEU A 361 -13.84 4.62 -5.85
C LEU A 361 -13.18 3.24 -5.87
N ALA A 362 -13.72 2.28 -5.11
CA ALA A 362 -13.19 0.92 -5.07
C ALA A 362 -13.23 0.24 -6.44
N GLU A 363 -14.32 0.39 -7.20
CA GLU A 363 -14.42 -0.18 -8.56
C GLU A 363 -13.47 0.50 -9.56
N ALA A 364 -13.27 1.83 -9.45
CA ALA A 364 -12.33 2.55 -10.31
C ALA A 364 -10.89 2.06 -10.11
N ILE A 365 -10.46 1.92 -8.85
CA ILE A 365 -9.11 1.43 -8.52
C ILE A 365 -8.96 -0.05 -8.86
N LYS A 366 -9.96 -0.89 -8.58
CA LYS A 366 -9.92 -2.32 -8.92
C LYS A 366 -9.83 -2.56 -10.44
N ALA A 367 -10.52 -1.74 -11.23
CA ALA A 367 -10.48 -1.84 -12.68
C ALA A 367 -9.23 -1.18 -13.28
N ASP A 368 -8.49 -0.39 -12.49
CA ASP A 368 -7.43 0.50 -12.95
C ASP A 368 -7.89 1.41 -14.10
N VAL A 369 -9.08 2.00 -13.94
CA VAL A 369 -9.70 2.83 -14.96
C VAL A 369 -10.26 4.11 -14.35
N GLY A 370 -9.88 5.22 -14.97
CA GLY A 370 -10.56 6.49 -14.82
C GLY A 370 -9.68 7.59 -14.26
N ILE A 371 -10.26 8.78 -14.14
CA ILE A 371 -9.54 10.00 -13.74
C ILE A 371 -8.75 9.81 -12.44
N TYR A 372 -9.36 9.17 -11.44
CA TYR A 372 -8.74 8.96 -10.14
C TYR A 372 -7.69 7.84 -10.14
N ALA A 373 -7.93 6.74 -10.85
CA ALA A 373 -6.97 5.64 -10.96
C ALA A 373 -5.69 6.11 -11.65
N ASN A 374 -5.83 6.76 -12.81
CA ASN A 374 -4.69 7.29 -13.57
C ASN A 374 -3.89 8.32 -12.76
N ALA A 375 -4.57 9.25 -12.08
CA ALA A 375 -3.89 10.25 -11.26
C ALA A 375 -3.19 9.63 -10.04
N LEU A 376 -3.74 8.56 -9.47
CA LEU A 376 -3.11 7.81 -8.39
C LEU A 376 -1.85 7.07 -8.86
N GLU A 377 -1.90 6.43 -10.02
CA GLU A 377 -0.73 5.75 -10.61
C GLU A 377 0.44 6.72 -10.80
N ASN A 378 0.16 7.90 -11.36
CA ASN A 378 1.15 8.97 -11.54
C ASN A 378 1.69 9.49 -10.19
N PHE A 379 0.81 9.67 -9.22
CA PHE A 379 1.23 10.04 -7.86
C PHE A 379 2.11 8.97 -7.22
N TYR A 380 1.88 7.68 -7.49
CA TYR A 380 2.72 6.60 -6.97
C TYR A 380 4.10 6.54 -7.62
N PHE A 381 4.24 6.92 -8.89
CA PHE A 381 5.56 7.07 -9.50
C PHE A 381 6.39 8.12 -8.79
N ASP A 382 5.87 9.34 -8.62
CA ASP A 382 6.54 10.39 -7.84
C ASP A 382 6.69 10.00 -6.35
N LEU A 383 5.81 9.14 -5.83
CA LEU A 383 5.93 8.71 -4.45
C LEU A 383 7.10 7.74 -4.30
N ALA A 384 7.32 6.87 -5.28
CA ALA A 384 8.40 5.88 -5.26
C ALA A 384 9.77 6.53 -5.03
N ASP A 385 10.03 7.66 -5.68
CA ASP A 385 11.29 8.43 -5.59
C ASP A 385 11.23 9.63 -4.64
N SER A 386 10.15 9.76 -3.86
CA SER A 386 9.92 10.85 -2.88
C SER A 386 9.74 12.25 -3.48
N GLU A 387 9.38 12.37 -4.75
CA GLU A 387 9.05 13.64 -5.41
C GLU A 387 7.56 14.04 -5.31
N ALA A 388 6.70 13.16 -4.79
CA ALA A 388 5.25 13.36 -4.73
C ALA A 388 4.82 14.62 -3.97
N GLN A 389 3.84 15.34 -4.52
CA GLN A 389 3.25 16.54 -3.92
C GLN A 389 2.06 16.20 -3.00
N PHE A 390 2.14 16.59 -1.73
CA PHE A 390 1.11 16.32 -0.72
C PHE A 390 0.22 17.54 -0.45
N ASN A 391 -1.00 17.30 0.03
CA ASN A 391 -1.99 18.36 0.32
C ASN A 391 -2.30 19.23 -0.91
N VAL A 392 -2.29 18.62 -2.09
CA VAL A 392 -2.66 19.21 -3.40
C VAL A 392 -3.83 18.44 -4.00
N SER A 393 -4.50 19.03 -5.00
CA SER A 393 -5.47 18.27 -5.80
C SER A 393 -4.74 17.22 -6.62
N LEU A 394 -4.95 15.94 -6.30
CA LEU A 394 -4.40 14.78 -7.00
C LEU A 394 -4.67 14.89 -8.49
N VAL A 395 -5.92 15.09 -8.88
CA VAL A 395 -6.32 15.14 -10.29
C VAL A 395 -5.75 16.37 -11.01
N ALA A 396 -5.62 17.52 -10.34
CA ALA A 396 -5.04 18.70 -10.98
C ALA A 396 -3.52 18.56 -11.18
N ALA A 397 -2.82 17.97 -10.21
CA ALA A 397 -1.38 17.78 -10.26
C ALA A 397 -0.97 16.60 -11.14
N TYR A 398 -1.77 15.52 -11.16
CA TYR A 398 -1.35 14.23 -11.68
C TYR A 398 -2.20 13.67 -12.84
N SER A 399 -3.34 14.24 -13.25
CA SER A 399 -4.15 13.64 -14.32
C SER A 399 -3.58 13.79 -15.74
N ASN A 400 -2.60 14.66 -15.98
CA ASN A 400 -2.01 14.91 -17.30
C ASN A 400 -0.56 14.42 -17.43
N ASP A 401 -0.01 13.83 -16.37
CA ASP A 401 1.37 13.38 -16.44
C ASP A 401 1.44 12.06 -17.23
N THR A 402 1.93 12.17 -18.45
CA THR A 402 2.20 11.02 -19.32
C THR A 402 3.70 10.80 -19.48
N ALA A 403 4.53 11.51 -18.71
CA ALA A 403 5.98 11.53 -18.88
C ALA A 403 6.62 10.14 -18.73
N TRP A 404 5.96 9.21 -18.03
CA TRP A 404 6.42 7.82 -17.88
C TRP A 404 5.79 6.84 -18.88
N MET A 405 4.79 7.24 -19.68
CA MET A 405 4.21 6.43 -20.75
C MET A 405 5.03 6.46 -22.05
N ALA A 406 6.02 7.35 -22.14
CA ALA A 406 6.94 7.52 -23.28
C ALA A 406 8.30 6.87 -22.98
#